data_AF-A0A4W6DPK4-F1
#
_entry.id   AF-A0A4W6DPK4-F1
#
_cell.length_a   1.000
_cell.length_b   1.000
_cell.length_c   1.000
_cell.angle_alpha   90.00
_cell.angle_beta   90.00
_cell.angle_gamma   90.00
#
_symmetry.space_group_name_H-M   'P 1'
#
loop_
_entity.id
_entity.type
_entity.pdbx_description
1 polymer ?
#
loop_
_entity_poly.entity_id
_entity_poly.type
_entity_poly.pdbx_seq_one_letter_code
_entity_poly.pdbx_strand_id
1 'polypeptide(L)'
;MRSLLQFLALCAAVSLCVCYDSHESTESIEDLFVPPNRANSFITPQRGNEHNPPGGNHYNFMRPRKSPAERRAEICEDYSPCRFYAYSHGYQQAYQRYFNSQTQPQRPAAVRRRY
;
A
#
# COMPACT_ATOMS: atom_id res chain seq x y z
N MET A 1 -49.48 8.50 -36.08
CA MET A 1 -48.90 7.56 -35.08
C MET A 1 -47.49 7.12 -35.47
N ARG A 2 -47.29 6.55 -36.67
CA ARG A 2 -45.99 6.01 -37.12
C ARG A 2 -44.84 7.04 -37.13
N SER A 3 -45.08 8.25 -37.62
CA SER A 3 -44.07 9.31 -37.69
C SER A 3 -43.65 9.84 -36.32
N LEU A 4 -44.58 9.88 -35.35
CA LEU A 4 -44.27 10.27 -33.97
C LEU A 4 -43.40 9.22 -33.27
N LEU A 5 -43.69 7.93 -33.49
CA LEU A 5 -42.88 6.83 -32.98
C LEU A 5 -41.47 6.83 -33.58
N GLN A 6 -41.33 7.17 -34.86
CA GLN A 6 -40.03 7.33 -35.52
C GLN A 6 -39.22 8.48 -34.91
N PHE A 7 -39.86 9.62 -34.64
CA PHE A 7 -39.20 10.76 -34.00
C PHE A 7 -38.74 10.43 -32.56
N LEU A 8 -39.58 9.76 -31.78
CA LEU A 8 -39.22 9.34 -30.42
C LEU A 8 -38.05 8.34 -30.43
N ALA A 9 -38.06 7.38 -31.36
CA ALA A 9 -36.96 6.44 -31.51
C ALA A 9 -35.64 7.12 -31.88
N LEU A 10 -35.68 8.14 -32.76
CA LEU A 10 -34.51 8.94 -33.11
C LEU A 10 -33.99 9.76 -31.92
N CYS A 11 -34.88 10.42 -31.18
CA CYS A 11 -34.48 11.17 -29.99
C CYS A 11 -33.84 10.28 -28.92
N ALA A 12 -34.38 9.07 -28.70
CA ALA A 12 -33.83 8.10 -27.76
C ALA A 12 -32.46 7.56 -28.21
N ALA A 13 -32.26 7.33 -29.51
CA ALA A 13 -30.96 6.91 -30.04
C ALA A 13 -29.90 8.00 -29.84
N VAL A 14 -30.24 9.27 -30.10
CA VAL A 14 -29.33 10.40 -29.92
C VAL A 14 -28.96 10.60 -28.45
N SER A 15 -29.92 10.52 -27.52
CA SER A 15 -29.62 10.64 -26.09
C SER A 15 -28.74 9.52 -25.58
N LEU A 16 -28.93 8.28 -26.06
CA LEU A 16 -28.05 7.17 -25.73
C LEU A 16 -26.63 7.38 -26.28
N CYS A 17 -26.48 7.83 -27.53
CA CYS A 17 -25.16 8.08 -28.11
C CYS A 17 -24.41 9.22 -27.41
N VAL A 18 -25.09 10.29 -27.00
CA VAL A 18 -24.46 11.44 -26.33
C VAL A 18 -24.15 11.14 -24.86
N CYS A 19 -24.99 10.38 -24.16
CA CYS A 19 -24.78 10.04 -22.76
C CYS A 19 -23.89 8.79 -22.54
N TYR A 20 -23.62 7.99 -23.58
CA TYR A 20 -22.76 6.81 -23.48
C TYR A 20 -21.29 7.18 -23.24
N ASP A 21 -20.86 8.34 -23.72
CA ASP A 21 -19.48 8.83 -23.56
C ASP A 21 -19.27 9.65 -22.28
N SER A 22 -20.21 9.57 -21.32
CA SER A 22 -20.03 10.09 -19.97
C SER A 22 -19.08 9.16 -19.20
N HIS A 23 -17.80 9.26 -19.51
CA HIS A 23 -16.70 8.59 -18.82
C HIS A 23 -16.42 9.20 -17.42
N GLU A 24 -17.46 9.67 -16.72
CA GLU A 24 -17.39 10.33 -15.39
C GLU A 24 -17.29 9.32 -14.25
N SER A 25 -16.61 8.20 -14.48
CA SER A 25 -16.28 7.23 -13.43
C SER A 25 -14.95 6.59 -13.75
N THR A 26 -13.92 7.41 -13.96
CA THR A 26 -12.56 7.01 -13.61
C THR A 26 -12.41 7.16 -12.10
N GLU A 27 -13.21 6.39 -11.36
CA GLU A 27 -13.05 6.20 -9.93
C GLU A 27 -11.69 5.55 -9.76
N SER A 28 -10.76 6.38 -9.31
CA SER A 28 -9.42 6.08 -8.83
C SER A 28 -8.96 4.62 -8.91
N ILE A 29 -7.98 4.39 -9.78
CA ILE A 29 -6.98 3.35 -9.55
C ILE A 29 -6.11 3.79 -8.35
N GLU A 30 -6.72 3.93 -7.17
CA GLU A 30 -5.92 3.88 -5.96
C GLU A 30 -5.51 2.42 -5.80
N ASP A 31 -4.21 2.19 -5.88
CA ASP A 31 -3.55 1.11 -5.17
C ASP A 31 -3.81 1.33 -3.66
N LEU A 32 -5.03 1.01 -3.23
CA LEU A 32 -5.64 1.34 -1.93
C LEU A 32 -4.90 0.70 -0.74
N PHE A 33 -3.91 -0.14 -1.01
CA PHE A 33 -3.18 -0.89 -0.01
C PHE A 33 -1.74 -0.40 0.09
N VAL A 34 -1.48 0.39 1.12
CA VAL A 34 -0.12 0.70 1.54
C VAL A 34 0.55 -0.63 1.93
N PRO A 35 1.68 -1.00 1.29
CA PRO A 35 2.34 -2.26 1.61
C PRO A 35 2.73 -2.28 3.09
N PRO A 36 2.71 -3.45 3.76
CA PRO A 36 2.97 -3.57 5.20
C PRO A 36 4.27 -2.86 5.63
N ASN A 37 5.30 -2.91 4.77
CA ASN A 37 6.59 -2.25 4.96
C ASN A 37 6.52 -0.70 5.08
N ARG A 38 5.45 -0.07 4.57
CA ARG A 38 5.18 1.37 4.58
C ARG A 38 3.98 1.76 5.44
N ALA A 39 3.27 0.82 6.06
CA ALA A 39 2.07 1.11 6.85
C ALA A 39 2.28 2.13 7.99
N ASN A 40 3.51 2.28 8.50
CA ASN A 40 3.85 3.25 9.54
C ASN A 40 4.38 4.59 9.01
N SER A 41 4.37 4.85 7.70
CA SER A 41 4.91 6.10 7.12
C SER A 41 4.18 7.35 7.59
N PHE A 42 2.92 7.21 8.02
CA PHE A 42 2.08 8.31 8.51
C PHE A 42 2.16 8.52 10.03
N ILE A 43 2.79 7.59 10.75
CA ILE A 43 2.97 7.71 12.20
C ILE A 43 4.20 8.58 12.44
N THR A 44 3.99 9.82 12.88
CA THR A 44 5.08 10.68 13.35
C THR A 44 5.80 9.96 14.48
N PRO A 45 7.10 9.62 14.34
CA PRO A 45 7.82 9.02 15.45
C PRO A 45 7.82 10.07 16.56
N GLN A 46 7.26 9.73 17.72
CA GLN A 46 7.45 10.55 18.91
C GLN A 46 8.96 10.57 19.18
N ARG A 47 9.63 11.60 18.69
CA ARG A 47 10.93 12.02 19.20
C ARG A 47 10.68 12.30 20.67
N GLY A 48 11.19 11.42 21.53
CA GLY A 48 11.06 11.59 22.96
C GLY A 48 11.50 13.00 23.32
N ASN A 49 10.60 13.78 23.89
CA ASN A 49 11.00 14.98 24.59
C ASN A 49 11.99 14.54 25.68
N GLU A 50 13.21 15.06 25.64
CA GLU A 50 14.29 14.85 26.62
C GLU A 50 13.91 15.27 28.07
N HIS A 51 12.66 15.69 28.31
CA HIS A 51 12.19 16.32 29.54
C HIS A 51 11.14 15.53 30.32
N ASN A 52 10.72 14.34 29.88
CA ASN A 52 9.77 13.51 30.66
C ASN A 52 10.37 12.14 30.99
N PRO A 53 10.72 11.86 32.26
CA PRO A 53 11.08 10.52 32.68
C PRO A 53 9.81 9.64 32.69
N PRO A 54 9.85 8.41 32.15
CA PRO A 54 8.67 7.56 32.12
C PRO A 54 8.45 6.96 33.50
N GLY A 55 7.63 7.62 34.30
CA GLY A 55 7.02 7.03 35.49
C GLY A 55 6.02 5.97 35.09
N GLY A 56 6.29 4.73 35.51
CA GLY A 56 5.31 3.69 35.84
C GLY A 56 4.24 3.33 34.80
N ASN A 57 4.34 2.12 34.25
CA ASN A 57 3.30 1.43 33.47
C ASN A 57 3.01 2.03 32.08
N HIS A 58 3.99 1.93 31.19
CA HIS A 58 3.81 2.14 29.76
C HIS A 58 3.32 0.84 29.11
N TYR A 59 2.01 0.62 29.20
CA TYR A 59 1.29 -0.42 28.49
C TYR A 59 1.78 -0.51 27.03
N ASN A 60 1.77 -1.72 26.47
CA ASN A 60 2.24 -2.16 25.15
C ASN A 60 1.69 -1.41 23.90
N PHE A 61 1.23 -0.17 24.06
CA PHE A 61 0.64 0.72 23.04
C PHE A 61 1.66 1.34 22.09
N MET A 62 2.95 1.24 22.40
CA MET A 62 4.03 1.70 21.55
C MET A 62 4.96 0.52 21.27
N ARG A 63 4.61 -0.28 20.26
CA ARG A 63 5.62 -1.03 19.51
C ARG A 63 5.99 -0.23 18.26
N PRO A 64 6.70 0.92 18.36
CA PRO A 64 7.11 1.70 17.19
C PRO A 64 8.13 0.92 16.34
N ARG A 65 8.57 -0.26 16.80
CA ARG A 65 9.60 -1.08 16.20
C ARG A 65 9.08 -2.48 15.91
N LYS A 66 8.85 -2.75 14.62
CA LYS A 66 8.52 -4.07 14.09
C LYS A 66 9.51 -5.13 14.58
N SER A 67 9.02 -6.34 14.83
CA SER A 67 9.90 -7.43 15.26
C SER A 67 10.93 -7.76 14.17
N PRO A 68 12.11 -8.28 14.53
CA PRO A 68 13.08 -8.72 13.52
C PRO A 68 12.50 -9.75 12.54
N ALA A 69 11.62 -10.63 13.01
CA ALA A 69 10.96 -11.63 12.17
C ALA A 69 9.99 -11.00 11.16
N GLU A 70 9.19 -10.04 11.61
CA GLU A 70 8.24 -9.28 10.79
C GLU A 70 8.95 -8.42 9.74
N ARG A 71 10.05 -7.76 10.11
CA ARG A 71 10.88 -7.04 9.14
C ARG A 71 11.46 -7.95 8.06
N ARG A 72 11.88 -9.17 8.42
CA ARG A 72 12.36 -10.16 7.45
C ARG A 72 11.24 -10.62 6.51
N ALA A 73 10.02 -10.80 7.03
CA ALA A 73 8.86 -11.12 6.22
C ALA A 73 8.55 -9.99 5.23
N GLU A 74 8.55 -8.73 5.66
CA GLU A 74 8.34 -7.57 4.79
C GLU A 74 9.37 -7.47 3.66
N ILE A 75 10.66 -7.67 3.97
CA ILE A 75 11.72 -7.67 2.95
C ILE A 75 11.50 -8.79 1.93
N CYS A 76 11.01 -9.94 2.40
CA CYS A 76 10.74 -11.09 1.54
C CYS A 76 9.50 -10.88 0.67
N GLU A 77 8.48 -10.17 1.17
CA GLU A 77 7.29 -9.79 0.41
C GLU A 77 7.62 -8.80 -0.72
N ASP A 78 8.59 -7.91 -0.50
CA ASP A 78 9.09 -6.96 -1.50
C ASP A 78 9.90 -7.63 -2.63
N TYR A 79 10.44 -8.84 -2.41
CA TYR A 79 11.27 -9.56 -3.38
C TYR A 79 10.59 -10.85 -3.86
N SER A 80 10.04 -10.82 -5.08
CA SER A 80 9.18 -11.88 -5.61
C SER A 80 9.75 -13.31 -5.48
N PRO A 81 11.06 -13.59 -5.72
CA PRO A 81 11.59 -14.94 -5.55
C PRO A 81 11.60 -15.41 -4.09
N CYS A 82 11.82 -14.49 -3.14
CA CYS A 82 11.70 -14.79 -1.72
C CYS A 82 10.24 -15.03 -1.34
N ARG A 83 9.32 -14.16 -1.80
CA ARG A 83 7.88 -14.29 -1.54
C ARG A 83 7.33 -15.65 -1.98
N PHE A 84 7.61 -16.06 -3.22
CA PHE A 84 7.14 -17.35 -3.73
C PHE A 84 7.69 -18.53 -2.94
N TYR A 85 8.97 -18.48 -2.56
CA TYR A 85 9.58 -19.53 -1.75
C TYR A 85 9.03 -19.57 -0.32
N ALA A 86 8.68 -18.40 0.24
CA ALA A 86 8.09 -18.28 1.58
C ALA A 86 6.72 -18.95 1.68
N TYR A 87 5.93 -19.02 0.60
CA TYR A 87 4.65 -19.75 0.60
C TYR A 87 4.81 -21.24 0.91
N SER A 88 5.94 -21.85 0.55
CA SER A 88 6.24 -23.26 0.80
C SER A 88 7.07 -23.49 2.08
N HIS A 89 8.03 -22.63 2.40
CA HIS A 89 9.05 -22.88 3.44
C HIS A 89 9.04 -21.87 4.59
N GLY A 90 8.17 -20.86 4.52
CA GLY A 90 8.08 -19.78 5.49
C GLY A 90 9.13 -18.68 5.30
N TYR A 91 8.80 -17.50 5.83
CA TYR A 91 9.58 -16.28 5.65
C TYR A 91 10.99 -16.31 6.24
N GLN A 92 11.22 -17.06 7.34
CA GLN A 92 12.55 -17.13 7.95
C GLN A 92 13.56 -17.88 7.06
N GLN A 93 13.17 -19.03 6.53
CA GLN A 93 14.02 -19.83 5.64
C GLN A 93 14.20 -19.13 4.30
N ALA A 94 13.14 -18.53 3.77
CA ALA A 94 13.19 -17.72 2.55
C ALA A 94 14.16 -16.54 2.70
N TYR A 95 14.05 -15.79 3.79
CA TYR A 95 14.94 -14.66 4.06
C TYR A 95 16.40 -15.11 4.11
N GLN A 96 16.69 -16.21 4.80
CA GLN A 96 18.05 -16.74 4.86
C GLN A 96 18.56 -17.19 3.49
N ARG A 97 17.73 -17.84 2.68
CA ARG A 97 18.15 -18.31 1.36
C ARG A 97 18.55 -17.19 0.40
N TYR A 98 17.83 -16.06 0.43
CA TYR A 98 18.03 -14.97 -0.52
C TYR A 98 18.85 -13.79 0.02
N PHE A 99 18.86 -13.57 1.34
CA PHE A 99 19.48 -12.39 1.96
C PHE A 99 20.56 -12.71 3.00
N ASN A 100 20.95 -13.98 3.18
CA ASN A 100 22.06 -14.32 4.09
C ASN A 100 23.45 -14.11 3.46
N SER A 101 23.53 -14.02 2.12
CA SER A 101 24.77 -13.76 1.36
C SER A 101 24.90 -12.32 0.85
N GLN A 102 23.82 -11.52 0.90
CA GLN A 102 23.83 -10.12 0.50
C GLN A 102 23.65 -9.24 1.73
N THR A 103 24.66 -8.43 2.03
CA THR A 103 24.54 -7.14 2.73
C THR A 103 23.16 -6.55 2.48
N GLN A 104 22.41 -6.28 3.57
CA GLN A 104 21.06 -5.69 3.54
C GLN A 104 20.90 -4.75 2.35
N PRO A 105 19.87 -4.91 1.49
CA PRO A 105 19.59 -3.91 0.49
C PRO A 105 19.42 -2.56 1.22
N GLN A 106 20.39 -1.67 1.02
CA GLN A 106 20.34 -0.32 1.57
C GLN A 106 19.10 0.33 0.98
N ARG A 107 18.07 0.48 1.83
CA ARG A 107 16.88 1.27 1.47
C ARG A 107 17.39 2.64 1.00
N PRO A 108 17.04 3.11 -0.20
CA PRO A 108 17.31 4.49 -0.56
C PRO A 108 16.63 5.37 0.49
N ALA A 109 17.45 6.17 1.19
CA ALA A 109 16.97 7.10 2.19
C ALA A 109 15.91 7.98 1.53
N ALA A 110 14.71 8.02 2.11
CA ALA A 110 13.64 8.88 1.66
C ALA A 110 14.19 10.29 1.47
N VAL A 111 14.20 10.77 0.22
CA VAL A 111 14.69 12.09 -0.15
C VAL A 111 13.82 13.11 0.59
N ARG A 112 14.39 13.66 1.65
CA ARG A 112 13.77 14.69 2.48
C ARG A 112 13.77 15.99 1.66
N ARG A 113 12.79 16.15 0.76
CA ARG A 113 12.54 17.45 0.12
C ARG A 113 12.09 18.41 1.22
N ARG A 114 13.01 19.26 1.65
CA ARG A 114 12.67 20.48 2.38
C ARG A 114 12.09 21.46 1.35
N TYR A 115 10.86 21.88 1.58
CA TYR A 115 10.34 23.14 1.06
C TYR A 115 10.36 24.13 2.23
#